data_AF-A0A2W2KDG0-F1
#
_entry.id   AF-A0A2W2KDG0-F1
#
_cell.length_a   1.000
_cell.length_b   1.000
_cell.length_c   1.000
_cell.angle_alpha   90.00
_cell.angle_beta   90.00
_cell.angle_gamma   90.00
#
_symmetry.space_group_name_H-M   'P 1'
#
loop_
_entity.id
_entity.type
_entity.pdbx_description
1 polymer ?
#
loop_
_entity_poly.entity_id
_entity_poly.type
_entity_poly.pdbx_seq_one_letter_code
_entity_poly.pdbx_strand_id
1 'polypeptide(L)'
;MSDTASTIRRVYLHCEFLPADPTVRGLVSIGLTDDAGCDYYAVNNGMDVSAVLNVPWMADNVWPNLPRCTVDGYPCLLDRTHPDVKLLDEMRDDVAKYFADGSPETHLYAYYGGQHIWRLHSLWDHDWAAMPPSVPRWCHELRSLVVQAGDPPLPERADGQHHALTDAGYNRTLHEYLLALSTCPQREDDGFRPVSGLHRMPPTDRQAAAPPRTERVDKSSAACWGPESSSRHPGRPVTRGERPTRFPTHQMHSVVCDVCDYVYDEDGDGFEVFDSPEAAAQEVLRHHWKCLSDGRVMCPSDDGEHQAVYDELMPPEPGAGG
;
A
#
# COMPACT_ATOMS: atom_id res chain seq x y z
N MET A 1 41.33 18.08 -22.04
CA MET A 1 40.74 18.40 -20.72
C MET A 1 39.28 18.70 -20.99
N SER A 2 38.43 17.68 -20.87
CA SER A 2 36.99 17.82 -21.17
C SER A 2 36.30 18.26 -19.90
N ASP A 3 35.63 19.39 -19.98
CA ASP A 3 34.87 20.01 -18.91
C ASP A 3 33.58 19.20 -18.67
N THR A 4 33.69 18.06 -17.98
CA THR A 4 32.53 17.31 -17.50
C THR A 4 32.07 17.92 -16.19
N ALA A 5 31.45 19.11 -16.26
CA ALA A 5 30.50 19.45 -15.22
C ALA A 5 29.42 18.37 -15.28
N SER A 6 29.53 17.38 -14.38
CA SER A 6 28.56 16.31 -14.22
C SER A 6 27.25 16.97 -13.80
N THR A 7 26.40 17.31 -14.77
CA THR A 7 25.06 17.78 -14.49
C THR A 7 24.27 16.61 -13.91
N ILE A 8 23.61 16.87 -12.79
CA ILE A 8 22.76 15.89 -12.11
C ILE A 8 21.65 15.45 -13.07
N ARG A 9 21.57 14.14 -13.31
CA ARG A 9 20.46 13.37 -13.90
C ARG A 9 19.13 13.67 -13.22
N ARG A 10 18.16 14.43 -13.76
CA ARG A 10 16.82 14.50 -13.13
C ARG A 10 15.88 13.51 -13.82
N VAL A 11 15.40 12.53 -13.06
CA VAL A 11 14.44 11.51 -13.55
C VAL A 11 13.12 11.69 -12.83
N TYR A 12 12.03 11.59 -13.58
CA TYR A 12 10.65 11.73 -13.11
C TYR A 12 9.94 10.38 -13.23
N LEU A 13 9.41 9.91 -12.11
CA LEU A 13 8.74 8.62 -11.98
C LEU A 13 7.25 8.83 -11.77
N HIS A 14 6.46 7.99 -12.42
CA HIS A 14 5.08 7.73 -12.06
C HIS A 14 4.75 6.25 -12.29
N CYS A 15 3.80 5.74 -11.52
CA CYS A 15 3.35 4.35 -11.60
C CYS A 15 1.84 4.33 -11.45
N GLU A 16 1.19 3.43 -12.16
CA GLU A 16 -0.17 3.01 -11.83
C GLU A 16 -0.07 1.69 -11.06
N PHE A 17 -0.88 1.54 -10.00
CA PHE A 17 -0.76 0.41 -9.09
C PHE A 17 -2.02 0.19 -8.25
N LEU A 18 -2.14 -1.00 -7.68
CA LEU A 18 -3.07 -1.31 -6.60
C LEU A 18 -2.46 -0.92 -5.26
N PRO A 19 -3.00 0.08 -4.53
CA PRO A 19 -2.37 0.56 -3.29
C PRO A 19 -2.27 -0.51 -2.20
N ALA A 20 -3.25 -1.41 -2.13
CA ALA A 20 -3.34 -2.48 -1.13
C ALA A 20 -2.41 -3.67 -1.42
N ASP A 21 -1.88 -3.79 -2.65
CA ASP A 21 -0.91 -4.83 -3.01
C ASP A 21 0.47 -4.17 -3.24
N PRO A 22 1.36 -4.18 -2.23
CA PRO A 22 2.70 -3.60 -2.33
C PRO A 22 3.69 -4.49 -3.10
N THR A 23 3.30 -5.69 -3.51
CA THR A 23 4.16 -6.60 -4.25
C THR A 23 4.27 -6.18 -5.72
N VAL A 24 5.13 -6.86 -6.48
CA VAL A 24 5.25 -6.65 -7.93
C VAL A 24 3.94 -6.95 -8.68
N ARG A 25 3.04 -7.80 -8.12
CA ARG A 25 1.73 -8.10 -8.74
C ARG A 25 0.77 -6.90 -8.69
N GLY A 26 0.94 -6.02 -7.71
CA GLY A 26 0.19 -4.77 -7.57
C GLY A 26 0.71 -3.63 -8.44
N LEU A 27 1.86 -3.76 -9.08
CA LEU A 27 2.36 -2.79 -10.07
C LEU A 27 1.63 -3.01 -11.41
N VAL A 28 0.93 -1.98 -11.91
CA VAL A 28 0.20 -2.03 -13.20
C VAL A 28 1.07 -1.52 -14.34
N SER A 29 1.61 -0.32 -14.22
CA SER A 29 2.53 0.25 -15.22
C SER A 29 3.49 1.23 -14.59
N ILE A 30 4.66 1.42 -15.21
CA ILE A 30 5.70 2.35 -14.79
C ILE A 30 6.05 3.29 -15.96
N GLY A 31 6.20 4.58 -15.66
CA GLY A 31 6.67 5.62 -16.56
C GLY A 31 7.87 6.34 -15.97
N LEU A 32 8.91 6.49 -16.78
CA LEU A 32 10.11 7.25 -16.49
C LEU A 32 10.36 8.22 -17.63
N THR A 33 10.70 9.45 -17.30
CA THR A 33 11.27 10.42 -18.26
C THR A 33 12.36 11.20 -17.55
N ASP A 34 13.34 11.74 -18.27
CA ASP A 34 14.36 12.60 -17.70
C ASP A 34 14.32 14.02 -18.25
N ASP A 35 15.21 14.88 -17.75
CA ASP A 35 15.36 16.26 -18.21
C ASP A 35 15.85 16.40 -19.66
N ALA A 36 16.38 15.34 -20.26
CA ALA A 36 16.70 15.26 -21.69
C ALA A 36 15.53 14.73 -22.55
N GLY A 37 14.47 14.19 -21.92
CA GLY A 37 13.33 13.58 -22.61
C GLY A 37 13.60 12.13 -23.05
N CYS A 38 14.53 11.44 -22.38
CA CYS A 38 14.67 9.99 -22.56
C CYS A 38 13.52 9.30 -21.82
N ASP A 39 12.59 8.73 -22.57
CA ASP A 39 11.40 8.10 -22.02
C ASP A 39 11.55 6.58 -21.90
N TYR A 40 10.96 6.03 -20.85
CA TYR A 40 10.73 4.59 -20.70
C TYR A 40 9.33 4.35 -20.15
N TYR A 41 8.62 3.41 -20.77
CA TYR A 41 7.28 3.01 -20.37
C TYR A 41 7.15 1.48 -20.44
N ALA A 42 6.47 0.92 -19.45
CA ALA A 42 6.14 -0.49 -19.44
C ALA A 42 4.85 -0.76 -18.65
N VAL A 43 4.06 -1.71 -19.14
CA VAL A 43 2.92 -2.32 -18.47
C VAL A 43 3.34 -3.71 -18.00
N ASN A 44 3.06 -4.01 -16.74
CA ASN A 44 3.46 -5.26 -16.12
C ASN A 44 2.59 -6.41 -16.60
N ASN A 45 3.16 -7.29 -17.43
CA ASN A 45 2.48 -8.51 -17.88
C ASN A 45 2.03 -9.40 -16.69
N GLY A 46 2.76 -9.37 -15.57
CA GLY A 46 2.50 -10.16 -14.37
C GLY A 46 1.49 -9.56 -13.39
N MET A 47 0.86 -8.42 -13.69
CA MET A 47 -0.10 -7.78 -12.78
C MET A 47 -1.32 -8.67 -12.48
N ASP A 48 -1.95 -8.46 -11.32
CA ASP A 48 -3.24 -9.07 -11.00
C ASP A 48 -4.40 -8.35 -11.72
N VAL A 49 -4.65 -8.74 -12.98
CA VAL A 49 -5.72 -8.16 -13.81
C VAL A 49 -7.10 -8.23 -13.14
N SER A 50 -7.38 -9.32 -12.43
CA SER A 50 -8.67 -9.49 -11.74
C SER A 50 -8.80 -8.45 -10.64
N ALA A 51 -7.77 -8.29 -9.80
CA ALA A 51 -7.76 -7.27 -8.75
C ALA A 51 -7.85 -5.85 -9.31
N VAL A 52 -7.16 -5.54 -10.42
CA VAL A 52 -7.26 -4.24 -11.12
C VAL A 52 -8.70 -3.96 -11.56
N LEU A 53 -9.35 -4.92 -12.22
CA LEU A 53 -10.72 -4.75 -12.73
C LEU A 53 -11.78 -4.75 -11.62
N ASN A 54 -11.48 -5.34 -10.46
CA ASN A 54 -12.37 -5.33 -9.29
C ASN A 54 -12.36 -4.00 -8.53
N VAL A 55 -11.41 -3.10 -8.80
CA VAL A 55 -11.40 -1.74 -8.25
C VAL A 55 -12.07 -0.80 -9.27
N PRO A 56 -13.30 -0.29 -9.03
CA PRO A 56 -14.04 0.47 -10.04
C PRO A 56 -13.27 1.68 -10.58
N TRP A 57 -12.59 2.41 -9.70
CA TRP A 57 -11.78 3.55 -10.10
C TRP A 57 -10.64 3.17 -11.05
N MET A 58 -9.95 2.04 -10.82
CA MET A 58 -8.90 1.55 -11.71
C MET A 58 -9.47 1.10 -13.05
N ALA A 59 -10.61 0.39 -13.03
CA ALA A 59 -11.29 -0.07 -14.24
C ALA A 59 -11.76 1.09 -15.13
N ASP A 60 -12.18 2.21 -14.52
CA ASP A 60 -12.70 3.37 -15.24
C ASP A 60 -11.60 4.34 -15.70
N ASN A 61 -10.49 4.46 -14.96
CA ASN A 61 -9.50 5.52 -15.18
C ASN A 61 -8.14 5.01 -15.67
N VAL A 62 -7.71 3.81 -15.25
CA VAL A 62 -6.37 3.28 -15.60
C VAL A 62 -6.46 2.26 -16.71
N TRP A 63 -7.34 1.25 -16.55
CA TRP A 63 -7.50 0.15 -17.50
C TRP A 63 -7.72 0.62 -18.95
N PRO A 64 -8.52 1.68 -19.22
CA PRO A 64 -8.73 2.13 -20.59
C PRO A 64 -7.48 2.62 -21.31
N ASN A 65 -6.48 3.10 -20.54
CA ASN A 65 -5.20 3.63 -21.03
C ASN A 65 -4.14 2.55 -21.27
N LEU A 66 -4.39 1.29 -20.90
CA LEU A 66 -3.46 0.19 -21.13
C LEU A 66 -3.59 -0.37 -22.57
N PRO A 67 -2.55 -1.02 -23.11
CA PRO A 67 -2.66 -1.80 -24.34
C PRO A 67 -3.69 -2.91 -24.18
N ARG A 68 -4.77 -2.85 -24.96
CA ARG A 68 -5.86 -3.80 -24.87
C ARG A 68 -6.24 -4.34 -26.24
N CYS A 69 -6.67 -5.60 -26.28
CA CYS A 69 -7.19 -6.24 -27.46
C CYS A 69 -8.63 -6.70 -27.24
N THR A 70 -9.41 -6.72 -28.31
CA THR A 70 -10.74 -7.33 -28.33
C THR A 70 -10.61 -8.70 -28.95
N VAL A 71 -11.08 -9.73 -28.24
CA VAL A 71 -11.23 -11.07 -28.78
C VAL A 71 -12.74 -11.28 -28.97
N ASP A 72 -13.15 -11.82 -30.12
CA ASP A 72 -14.56 -11.99 -30.47
C ASP A 72 -15.36 -12.66 -29.33
N GLY A 73 -16.36 -11.95 -28.79
CA GLY A 73 -17.22 -12.43 -27.71
C GLY A 73 -16.62 -12.38 -26.29
N TYR A 74 -15.43 -11.81 -26.11
CA TYR A 74 -14.77 -11.66 -24.80
C TYR A 74 -14.64 -10.20 -24.36
N PRO A 75 -14.58 -9.92 -23.05
CA PRO A 75 -14.28 -8.59 -22.53
C PRO A 75 -12.93 -8.11 -23.06
N CYS A 76 -12.75 -6.78 -23.17
CA CYS A 76 -11.50 -6.18 -23.61
C CYS A 76 -10.35 -6.59 -22.67
N LEU A 77 -9.42 -7.41 -23.16
CA LEU A 77 -8.32 -8.00 -22.39
C LEU A 77 -7.04 -7.16 -22.53
N LEU A 78 -6.09 -7.34 -21.62
CA LEU A 78 -4.73 -6.82 -21.81
C LEU A 78 -4.09 -7.47 -23.04
N ASP A 79 -3.56 -6.64 -23.95
CA ASP A 79 -2.81 -7.13 -25.12
C ASP A 79 -1.39 -7.51 -24.72
N ARG A 80 -1.21 -8.77 -24.34
CA ARG A 80 0.10 -9.32 -23.94
C ARG A 80 1.12 -9.43 -25.08
N THR A 81 0.73 -9.09 -26.31
CA THR A 81 1.63 -9.05 -27.46
C THR A 81 2.12 -7.64 -27.78
N HIS A 82 1.57 -6.62 -27.13
CA HIS A 82 1.99 -5.23 -27.30
C HIS A 82 3.42 -5.02 -26.77
N PRO A 83 4.29 -4.27 -27.46
CA PRO A 83 5.69 -4.07 -27.07
C PRO A 83 5.87 -3.41 -25.69
N ASP A 84 4.88 -2.64 -25.24
CA ASP A 84 4.91 -2.02 -23.91
C ASP A 84 4.51 -2.98 -22.79
N VAL A 85 3.88 -4.13 -23.10
CA VAL A 85 3.52 -5.14 -22.10
C VAL A 85 4.69 -6.10 -21.92
N LYS A 86 5.42 -5.94 -20.81
CA LYS A 86 6.71 -6.59 -20.59
C LYS A 86 6.66 -7.62 -19.47
N LEU A 87 7.45 -8.68 -19.61
CA LEU A 87 7.74 -9.61 -18.52
C LEU A 87 8.55 -8.91 -17.43
N LEU A 88 8.47 -9.45 -16.21
CA LEU A 88 9.17 -8.85 -15.06
C LEU A 88 10.69 -8.75 -15.28
N ASP A 89 11.31 -9.78 -15.84
CA ASP A 89 12.76 -9.76 -16.08
C ASP A 89 13.15 -8.73 -17.16
N GLU A 90 12.32 -8.54 -18.19
CA GLU A 90 12.51 -7.47 -19.18
C GLU A 90 12.38 -6.09 -18.53
N MET A 91 11.38 -5.89 -17.67
CA MET A 91 11.22 -4.64 -16.93
C MET A 91 12.41 -4.35 -16.00
N ARG A 92 12.92 -5.38 -15.31
CA ARG A 92 14.11 -5.26 -14.45
C ARG A 92 15.33 -4.82 -15.24
N ASP A 93 15.60 -5.48 -16.35
CA ASP A 93 16.75 -5.22 -17.21
C ASP A 93 16.66 -3.83 -17.84
N ASP A 94 15.49 -3.47 -18.38
CA ASP A 94 15.26 -2.17 -19.01
C ASP A 94 15.38 -1.02 -18.01
N VAL A 95 14.80 -1.15 -16.81
CA VAL A 95 14.90 -0.11 -15.76
C VAL A 95 16.32 -0.01 -15.22
N ALA A 96 17.00 -1.14 -14.98
CA ALA A 96 18.40 -1.15 -14.57
C ALA A 96 19.28 -0.43 -15.59
N LYS A 97 19.05 -0.72 -16.89
CA LYS A 97 19.73 -0.06 -18.01
C LYS A 97 19.41 1.42 -18.07
N TYR A 98 18.15 1.82 -17.95
CA TYR A 98 17.72 3.22 -17.99
C TYR A 98 18.45 4.09 -16.94
N PHE A 99 18.67 3.56 -15.74
CA PHE A 99 19.43 4.25 -14.70
C PHE A 99 20.95 4.14 -14.89
N ALA A 100 21.46 3.05 -15.44
CA ALA A 100 22.89 2.85 -15.69
C ALA A 100 23.44 3.70 -16.86
N ASP A 101 22.64 3.95 -17.90
CA ASP A 101 23.05 4.69 -19.09
C ASP A 101 23.12 6.22 -18.86
N GLY A 102 22.71 6.71 -17.69
CA GLY A 102 22.63 8.13 -17.35
C GLY A 102 23.91 8.75 -16.75
N SER A 103 23.74 9.92 -16.14
CA SER A 103 24.79 10.60 -15.36
C SER A 103 25.13 9.80 -14.09
N PRO A 104 26.40 9.82 -13.61
CA PRO A 104 26.79 9.16 -12.36
C PRO A 104 25.98 9.61 -11.13
N GLU A 105 25.44 10.83 -11.17
CA GLU A 105 24.52 11.33 -10.16
C GLU A 105 23.12 11.49 -10.76
N THR A 106 22.15 10.72 -10.24
CA THR A 106 20.74 10.79 -10.64
C THR A 106 19.86 11.11 -9.44
N HIS A 107 19.03 12.15 -9.57
CA HIS A 107 18.00 12.54 -8.62
C HIS A 107 16.64 12.12 -9.18
N LEU A 108 15.92 11.32 -8.40
CA LEU A 108 14.58 10.82 -8.74
C LEU A 108 13.52 11.77 -8.18
N TYR A 109 12.49 12.08 -8.94
CA TYR A 109 11.37 12.94 -8.55
C TYR A 109 10.05 12.22 -8.78
N ALA A 110 9.10 12.40 -7.87
CA ALA A 110 7.73 11.93 -8.05
C ALA A 110 6.77 12.82 -7.26
N TYR A 111 5.53 12.97 -7.75
CA TYR A 111 4.47 13.72 -7.08
C TYR A 111 3.62 12.76 -6.24
N TYR A 112 3.59 12.96 -4.92
CA TYR A 112 3.11 11.96 -3.95
C TYR A 112 3.89 10.63 -4.06
N GLY A 113 5.22 10.74 -4.13
CA GLY A 113 6.16 9.70 -4.56
C GLY A 113 6.31 8.47 -3.68
N GLY A 114 5.80 8.47 -2.44
CA GLY A 114 6.04 7.39 -1.48
C GLY A 114 5.66 5.99 -2.00
N GLN A 115 4.47 5.84 -2.60
CA GLN A 115 4.06 4.56 -3.20
C GLN A 115 4.74 4.30 -4.55
N HIS A 116 5.05 5.35 -5.32
CA HIS A 116 5.70 5.21 -6.63
C HIS A 116 7.09 4.61 -6.50
N ILE A 117 7.92 5.13 -5.60
CA ILE A 117 9.26 4.59 -5.38
C ILE A 117 9.21 3.18 -4.80
N TRP A 118 8.22 2.90 -3.94
CA TRP A 118 7.98 1.54 -3.47
C TRP A 118 7.67 0.60 -4.64
N ARG A 119 6.84 1.00 -5.60
CA ARG A 119 6.56 0.20 -6.81
C ARG A 119 7.75 0.08 -7.76
N LEU A 120 8.66 1.05 -7.81
CA LEU A 120 9.94 0.89 -8.51
C LEU A 120 10.79 -0.21 -7.84
N HIS A 121 10.88 -0.19 -6.50
CA HIS A 121 11.68 -1.15 -5.75
C HIS A 121 11.07 -2.56 -5.75
N SER A 122 9.75 -2.69 -5.92
CA SER A 122 9.08 -3.99 -6.02
C SER A 122 9.55 -4.81 -7.23
N LEU A 123 10.13 -4.18 -8.25
CA LEU A 123 10.80 -4.90 -9.34
C LEU A 123 11.89 -5.84 -8.80
N TRP A 124 12.57 -5.51 -7.70
CA TRP A 124 13.55 -6.40 -7.04
C TRP A 124 13.02 -6.92 -5.69
N ASP A 125 11.72 -7.13 -5.58
CA ASP A 125 11.07 -7.64 -4.36
C ASP A 125 11.37 -6.80 -3.11
N HIS A 126 11.65 -5.51 -3.30
CA HIS A 126 12.10 -4.58 -2.25
C HIS A 126 13.45 -4.92 -1.61
N ASP A 127 14.19 -5.89 -2.16
CA ASP A 127 15.52 -6.26 -1.71
C ASP A 127 16.57 -5.32 -2.28
N TRP A 128 17.03 -4.39 -1.44
CA TRP A 128 18.09 -3.44 -1.80
C TRP A 128 19.47 -4.09 -2.04
N ALA A 129 19.68 -5.34 -1.63
CA ALA A 129 20.89 -6.09 -1.96
C ALA A 129 20.84 -6.66 -3.40
N ALA A 130 19.64 -6.97 -3.89
CA ALA A 130 19.41 -7.41 -5.27
C ALA A 130 19.28 -6.24 -6.26
N MET A 131 18.87 -5.07 -5.78
CA MET A 131 18.68 -3.89 -6.63
C MET A 131 20.01 -3.28 -7.11
N PRO A 132 20.16 -2.96 -8.42
CA PRO A 132 21.38 -2.34 -8.94
C PRO A 132 21.71 -1.00 -8.25
N PRO A 133 23.00 -0.70 -7.97
CA PRO A 133 23.38 0.53 -7.28
C PRO A 133 23.02 1.83 -8.01
N SER A 134 22.83 1.77 -9.34
CA SER A 134 22.40 2.91 -10.16
C SER A 134 20.94 3.29 -9.92
N VAL A 135 20.10 2.37 -9.42
CA VAL A 135 18.68 2.63 -9.18
C VAL A 135 18.53 3.45 -7.88
N PRO A 136 17.85 4.61 -7.92
CA PRO A 136 17.69 5.45 -6.74
C PRO A 136 16.91 4.76 -5.61
N ARG A 137 17.42 4.88 -4.38
CA ARG A 137 16.78 4.36 -3.16
C ARG A 137 15.83 5.37 -2.49
N TRP A 138 15.82 6.61 -2.97
CA TRP A 138 14.99 7.69 -2.45
C TRP A 138 14.56 8.59 -3.62
N CYS A 139 13.51 9.37 -3.41
CA CYS A 139 13.02 10.36 -4.37
C CYS A 139 12.77 11.70 -3.69
N HIS A 140 12.91 12.77 -4.45
CA HIS A 140 12.41 14.10 -4.12
C HIS A 140 10.88 14.12 -4.28
N GLU A 141 10.19 14.51 -3.21
CA GLU A 141 8.74 14.66 -3.19
C GLU A 141 8.32 16.00 -3.81
N LEU A 142 7.77 15.97 -5.02
CA LEU A 142 7.36 17.18 -5.73
C LEU A 142 6.26 17.94 -4.99
N ARG A 143 5.34 17.26 -4.28
CA ARG A 143 4.33 17.96 -3.47
C ARG A 143 4.96 18.81 -2.38
N SER A 144 6.03 18.30 -1.76
CA SER A 144 6.79 19.04 -0.74
C SER A 144 7.48 20.26 -1.35
N LEU A 145 8.02 20.15 -2.57
CA LEU A 145 8.58 21.30 -3.28
C LEU A 145 7.51 22.36 -3.61
N VAL A 146 6.29 21.94 -3.99
CA VAL A 146 5.16 22.86 -4.18
C VAL A 146 4.83 23.61 -2.87
N VAL A 147 4.76 22.92 -1.73
CA VAL A 147 4.51 23.56 -0.43
C VAL A 147 5.63 24.55 -0.09
N GLN A 148 6.89 24.16 -0.30
CA GLN A 148 8.05 25.02 -0.05
C GLN A 148 8.06 26.27 -0.96
N ALA A 149 7.51 26.18 -2.17
CA ALA A 149 7.30 27.31 -3.07
C ALA A 149 6.09 28.19 -2.71
N GLY A 150 5.37 27.89 -1.63
CA GLY A 150 4.21 28.66 -1.16
C GLY A 150 2.88 28.29 -1.82
N ASP A 151 2.72 27.03 -2.26
CA ASP A 151 1.51 26.53 -2.93
C ASP A 151 1.05 27.39 -4.13
N PRO A 152 1.94 27.65 -5.11
CA PRO A 152 1.59 28.42 -6.30
C PRO A 152 0.51 27.70 -7.14
N PRO A 153 -0.25 28.42 -7.98
CA PRO A 153 -1.07 27.81 -9.02
C PRO A 153 -0.22 26.86 -9.88
N LEU A 154 -0.64 25.60 -9.97
CA LEU A 154 0.09 24.58 -10.70
C LEU A 154 -0.17 24.67 -12.21
N PRO A 155 0.79 24.23 -13.06
CA PRO A 155 0.55 24.12 -14.49
C PRO A 155 -0.64 23.20 -14.78
N GLU A 156 -1.35 23.50 -15.87
CA GLU A 156 -2.47 22.67 -16.31
C GLU A 156 -1.97 21.28 -16.70
N ARG A 157 -2.74 20.26 -16.33
CA ARG A 157 -2.47 18.88 -16.75
C ARG A 157 -2.99 18.71 -18.18
N ALA A 158 -2.13 18.19 -19.05
CA ALA A 158 -2.55 17.77 -20.38
C ALA A 158 -3.55 16.60 -20.29
N ASP A 159 -4.29 16.37 -21.38
CA ASP A 159 -5.10 15.17 -21.55
C ASP A 159 -4.25 13.89 -21.43
N GLY A 160 -4.88 12.77 -21.04
CA GLY A 160 -4.20 11.49 -20.88
C GLY A 160 -3.65 11.23 -19.47
N GLN A 161 -4.29 11.79 -18.43
CA GLN A 161 -4.06 11.39 -17.04
C GLN A 161 -4.28 9.88 -16.85
N HIS A 162 -3.58 9.31 -15.86
CA HIS A 162 -3.64 7.88 -15.52
C HIS A 162 -3.00 6.97 -16.59
N HIS A 163 -2.09 7.56 -17.37
CA HIS A 163 -1.11 6.86 -18.19
C HIS A 163 0.28 7.21 -17.65
N ALA A 164 1.02 6.20 -17.19
CA ALA A 164 2.17 6.44 -16.33
C ALA A 164 3.29 7.29 -16.96
N LEU A 165 3.55 7.16 -18.26
CA LEU A 165 4.54 8.01 -18.92
C LEU A 165 4.07 9.47 -19.05
N THR A 166 2.77 9.67 -19.33
CA THR A 166 2.18 11.01 -19.42
C THR A 166 2.28 11.73 -18.09
N ASP A 167 1.96 11.03 -17.00
CA ASP A 167 2.04 11.59 -15.64
C ASP A 167 3.51 11.82 -15.19
N ALA A 168 4.46 10.98 -15.62
CA ALA A 168 5.89 11.24 -15.44
C ALA A 168 6.34 12.53 -16.18
N GLY A 169 5.83 12.75 -17.40
CA GLY A 169 6.04 14.00 -18.15
C GLY A 169 5.43 15.23 -17.46
N TYR A 170 4.27 15.07 -16.82
CA TYR A 170 3.70 16.12 -15.98
C TYR A 170 4.58 16.41 -14.76
N ASN A 171 5.11 15.38 -14.09
CA ASN A 171 6.04 15.54 -12.97
C ASN A 171 7.28 16.35 -13.38
N ARG A 172 7.79 16.13 -14.60
CA ARG A 172 8.86 16.95 -15.20
C ARG A 172 8.44 18.41 -15.35
N THR A 173 7.31 18.65 -16.01
CA THR A 173 6.77 20.00 -16.25
C THR A 173 6.58 20.77 -14.95
N LEU A 174 6.02 20.10 -13.94
CA LEU A 174 5.82 20.67 -12.60
C LEU A 174 7.15 21.07 -11.96
N HIS A 175 8.16 20.20 -12.02
CA HIS A 175 9.46 20.52 -11.44
C HIS A 175 10.15 21.68 -12.16
N GLU A 176 10.15 21.70 -13.49
CA GLU A 176 10.70 22.79 -14.29
C GLU A 176 10.01 24.14 -13.97
N TYR A 177 8.69 24.11 -13.77
CA TYR A 177 7.92 25.27 -13.32
C TYR A 177 8.38 25.78 -11.94
N LEU A 178 8.57 24.87 -10.97
CA LEU A 178 9.05 25.24 -9.62
C LEU A 178 10.48 25.80 -9.65
N LEU A 179 11.35 25.24 -10.48
CA LEU A 179 12.69 25.78 -10.70
C LEU A 179 12.64 27.20 -11.27
N ALA A 180 11.77 27.45 -12.26
CA ALA A 180 11.59 28.79 -12.82
C ALA A 180 11.11 29.80 -11.77
N LEU A 181 10.17 29.42 -10.89
CA LEU A 181 9.73 30.29 -9.79
C LEU A 181 10.86 30.67 -8.83
N SER A 182 11.73 29.72 -8.49
CA SER A 182 12.86 29.97 -7.58
C SER A 182 13.97 30.86 -8.17
N THR A 183 14.07 30.93 -9.49
CA THR A 183 15.07 31.77 -10.20
C THR A 183 14.56 33.17 -10.54
N CYS A 184 13.25 33.41 -10.44
CA CYS A 184 12.67 34.74 -10.61
C CYS A 184 13.07 35.62 -9.41
N PRO A 185 13.74 36.77 -9.60
CA PRO A 185 13.99 37.69 -8.51
C PRO A 185 12.65 38.07 -7.90
N GLN A 186 12.45 37.70 -6.63
CA GLN A 186 11.32 38.20 -5.85
C GLN A 186 11.39 39.72 -5.94
N ARG A 187 10.46 40.36 -6.66
CA ARG A 187 10.36 41.82 -6.62
C ARG A 187 10.11 42.18 -5.17
N GLU A 188 11.01 42.98 -4.59
CA GLU A 188 10.86 43.52 -3.25
C GLU A 188 9.73 44.57 -3.20
N ASP A 189 8.49 44.30 -3.63
CA ASP A 189 7.38 45.21 -3.31
C ASP A 189 5.95 44.65 -3.56
N ASP A 190 5.60 43.50 -2.96
CA ASP A 190 4.22 42.99 -3.06
C ASP A 190 3.69 42.43 -1.71
N GLY A 191 4.22 42.92 -0.59
CA GLY A 191 3.57 42.74 0.73
C GLY A 191 3.63 41.33 1.33
N PHE A 192 4.62 40.51 0.98
CA PHE A 192 4.88 39.25 1.67
C PHE A 192 5.43 39.51 3.08
N ARG A 193 4.56 39.45 4.09
CA ARG A 193 4.99 39.32 5.50
C ARG A 193 5.25 37.85 5.79
N PRO A 194 6.43 37.45 6.31
CA PRO A 194 6.65 36.09 6.75
C PRO A 194 5.66 35.78 7.88
N VAL A 195 4.96 34.64 7.77
CA VAL A 195 4.01 34.19 8.79
C VAL A 195 4.80 33.73 10.01
N SER A 196 5.13 34.66 10.90
CA SER A 196 5.48 34.33 12.28
C SER A 196 4.18 34.16 13.07
N GLY A 197 3.69 32.93 13.18
CA GLY A 197 2.50 32.66 13.99
C GLY A 197 2.13 31.19 14.02
N LEU A 198 2.29 30.57 15.18
CA LEU A 198 1.66 29.30 15.55
C LEU A 198 0.19 29.31 15.08
N HIS A 199 -0.19 28.27 14.34
CA HIS A 199 -1.57 28.00 13.94
C HIS A 199 -2.48 28.01 15.18
N ARG A 200 -3.20 29.10 15.42
CA ARG A 200 -4.37 29.10 16.31
C ARG A 200 -5.54 28.58 15.51
N MET A 201 -6.06 27.42 15.88
CA MET A 201 -7.34 26.94 15.37
C MET A 201 -8.46 27.94 15.69
N PRO A 202 -9.43 28.17 14.79
CA PRO A 202 -10.59 28.97 15.09
C PRO A 202 -11.54 28.21 16.05
N PRO A 203 -12.34 28.93 16.86
CA PRO A 203 -13.26 28.30 17.80
C PRO A 203 -14.42 27.63 17.06
N THR A 204 -14.68 26.37 17.38
CA THR A 204 -15.87 25.64 16.92
C THR A 204 -17.07 26.01 17.78
N ASP A 205 -17.86 26.98 17.33
CA ASP A 205 -19.25 27.13 17.75
C ASP A 205 -20.14 26.38 16.76
N ARG A 206 -20.52 25.15 17.11
CA ARG A 206 -21.74 24.51 16.61
C ARG A 206 -22.36 23.67 17.71
N GLN A 207 -23.40 24.23 18.32
CA GLN A 207 -24.49 23.48 18.94
C GLN A 207 -25.13 22.58 17.88
N ALA A 208 -25.19 21.28 18.12
CA ALA A 208 -26.11 20.37 17.46
C ALA A 208 -26.58 19.32 18.47
N ALA A 209 -27.90 19.24 18.59
CA ALA A 209 -28.64 18.45 19.56
C ALA A 209 -28.51 16.93 19.32
N ALA A 210 -28.54 16.16 20.40
CA ALA A 210 -28.63 14.71 20.41
C ALA A 210 -30.01 14.21 19.97
N PRO A 211 -30.13 13.13 19.17
CA PRO A 211 -31.38 12.40 19.00
C PRO A 211 -31.59 11.37 20.12
N PRO A 212 -32.85 11.01 20.45
CA PRO A 212 -33.17 10.19 21.61
C PRO A 212 -33.05 8.69 21.35
N ARG A 213 -32.76 7.97 22.44
CA ARG A 213 -32.89 6.52 22.60
C ARG A 213 -34.32 6.06 22.28
N THR A 214 -34.45 5.02 21.46
CA THR A 214 -35.67 4.22 21.36
C THR A 214 -35.42 2.80 21.85
N GLU A 215 -36.39 2.33 22.64
CA GLU A 215 -36.41 1.10 23.42
C GLU A 215 -36.41 -0.17 22.54
N ARG A 216 -35.70 -1.19 23.03
CA ARG A 216 -35.75 -2.56 22.51
C ARG A 216 -37.00 -3.24 23.06
N VAL A 217 -37.87 -3.69 22.15
CA VAL A 217 -39.03 -4.52 22.46
C VAL A 217 -38.60 -5.98 22.44
N ASP A 218 -38.79 -6.65 23.58
CA ASP A 218 -38.80 -8.10 23.71
C ASP A 218 -39.93 -8.70 22.85
N LYS A 219 -39.63 -9.77 22.11
CA LYS A 219 -40.56 -10.88 21.90
C LYS A 219 -39.86 -12.12 21.34
N SER A 220 -39.93 -13.15 22.17
CA SER A 220 -39.73 -14.56 21.87
C SER A 220 -40.59 -15.05 20.70
N SER A 221 -40.06 -16.00 19.92
CA SER A 221 -40.76 -17.25 19.63
C SER A 221 -39.80 -18.28 19.05
N ALA A 222 -39.83 -19.45 19.65
CA ALA A 222 -39.17 -20.67 19.21
C ALA A 222 -39.93 -21.28 18.02
N ALA A 223 -39.19 -21.97 17.15
CA ALA A 223 -39.73 -23.09 16.38
C ALA A 223 -38.64 -24.12 16.16
N CYS A 224 -38.78 -25.24 16.87
CA CYS A 224 -38.06 -26.48 16.66
C CYS A 224 -38.40 -27.09 15.29
N TRP A 225 -37.40 -27.55 14.55
CA TRP A 225 -37.51 -28.69 13.64
C TRP A 225 -36.25 -29.55 13.76
N GLY A 226 -36.47 -30.85 13.98
CA GLY A 226 -35.48 -31.84 14.39
C GLY A 226 -34.63 -32.43 13.26
N PRO A 227 -33.84 -33.48 13.57
CA PRO A 227 -32.76 -33.98 12.73
C PRO A 227 -33.21 -35.14 11.83
N GLU A 228 -32.82 -35.13 10.56
CA GLU A 228 -32.81 -36.32 9.69
C GLU A 228 -31.41 -36.45 9.09
N SER A 229 -30.57 -37.31 9.65
CA SER A 229 -30.48 -38.76 9.42
C SER A 229 -29.60 -39.11 8.21
N SER A 230 -28.48 -39.74 8.55
CA SER A 230 -27.43 -40.24 7.69
C SER A 230 -27.91 -41.37 6.78
N SER A 231 -27.60 -41.30 5.49
CA SER A 231 -27.58 -42.47 4.60
C SER A 231 -26.15 -42.66 4.06
N ARG A 232 -25.47 -43.68 4.59
CA ARG A 232 -24.18 -44.18 4.10
C ARG A 232 -24.43 -45.05 2.87
N HIS A 233 -23.79 -44.73 1.75
CA HIS A 233 -23.61 -45.68 0.65
C HIS A 233 -22.23 -46.37 0.74
N PRO A 234 -22.14 -47.70 0.50
CA PRO A 234 -20.88 -48.43 0.58
C PRO A 234 -20.14 -48.41 -0.76
N GLY A 235 -18.99 -47.74 -0.82
CA GLY A 235 -18.14 -47.64 -2.01
C GLY A 235 -16.73 -48.19 -1.80
N ARG A 236 -16.50 -49.40 -2.31
CA ARG A 236 -15.26 -50.01 -2.87
C ARG A 236 -13.94 -50.07 -2.05
N PRO A 237 -13.19 -51.19 -2.09
CA PRO A 237 -11.95 -51.35 -1.34
C PRO A 237 -10.79 -50.62 -2.03
N VAL A 238 -10.13 -49.73 -1.28
CA VAL A 238 -8.90 -49.04 -1.69
C VAL A 238 -7.72 -50.02 -1.56
N THR A 239 -7.01 -50.24 -2.66
CA THR A 239 -5.76 -50.99 -2.72
C THR A 239 -4.73 -50.38 -1.78
N ARG A 240 -4.11 -51.23 -0.94
CA ARG A 240 -3.11 -50.85 0.07
C ARG A 240 -1.81 -50.38 -0.62
N GLY A 241 -1.79 -49.10 -1.01
CA GLY A 241 -0.59 -48.40 -1.43
C GLY A 241 0.39 -48.26 -0.26
N GLU A 242 1.68 -48.25 -0.59
CA GLU A 242 2.82 -48.22 0.33
C GLU A 242 2.67 -47.14 1.42
N ARG A 243 3.02 -47.49 2.67
CA ARG A 243 3.00 -46.54 3.80
C ARG A 243 4.04 -45.44 3.56
N PRO A 244 3.65 -44.15 3.50
CA PRO A 244 4.61 -43.05 3.47
C PRO A 244 5.47 -43.08 4.74
N THR A 245 6.79 -43.04 4.57
CA THR A 245 7.78 -43.06 5.67
C THR A 245 7.99 -41.69 6.32
N ARG A 246 7.22 -40.66 5.92
CA ARG A 246 7.09 -39.38 6.60
C ARG A 246 5.65 -38.89 6.51
N PHE A 247 5.01 -38.69 7.65
CA PHE A 247 3.79 -37.90 7.71
C PHE A 247 4.20 -36.42 7.60
N PRO A 248 3.53 -35.59 6.78
CA PRO A 248 3.70 -34.16 6.89
C PRO A 248 3.32 -33.75 8.33
N THR A 249 4.28 -33.22 9.07
CA THR A 249 4.00 -32.57 10.35
C THR A 249 3.41 -31.21 10.05
N HIS A 250 2.12 -31.07 10.29
CA HIS A 250 1.46 -29.77 10.35
C HIS A 250 1.66 -29.21 11.76
N GLN A 251 2.20 -27.99 11.86
CA GLN A 251 2.18 -27.22 13.10
C GLN A 251 0.90 -26.40 13.10
N MET A 252 0.24 -26.36 14.25
CA MET A 252 -1.01 -25.62 14.44
C MET A 252 -0.79 -24.72 15.66
N HIS A 253 -1.17 -23.46 15.53
CA HIS A 253 -0.98 -22.43 16.55
C HIS A 253 -2.32 -22.05 17.15
N SER A 254 -2.40 -21.96 18.47
CA SER A 254 -3.56 -21.40 19.18
C SER A 254 -3.10 -20.20 20.00
N VAL A 255 -3.97 -19.21 20.17
CA VAL A 255 -3.67 -18.04 21.02
C VAL A 255 -4.29 -18.24 22.39
N VAL A 256 -3.51 -17.97 23.43
CA VAL A 256 -3.94 -18.07 24.82
C VAL A 256 -3.63 -16.74 25.50
N CYS A 257 -4.55 -16.25 26.31
CA CYS A 257 -4.33 -15.05 27.12
C CYS A 257 -3.31 -15.34 28.21
N ASP A 258 -2.21 -14.58 28.25
CA ASP A 258 -1.16 -14.70 29.27
C ASP A 258 -1.60 -14.27 30.68
N VAL A 259 -2.81 -13.73 30.84
CA VAL A 259 -3.36 -13.30 32.14
C VAL A 259 -4.34 -14.32 32.71
N CYS A 260 -5.30 -14.79 31.91
CA CYS A 260 -6.40 -15.63 32.39
C CYS A 260 -6.49 -17.01 31.74
N ASP A 261 -5.49 -17.40 30.94
CA ASP A 261 -5.45 -18.66 30.18
C ASP A 261 -6.62 -18.87 29.21
N TYR A 262 -7.40 -17.82 28.92
CA TYR A 262 -8.48 -17.89 27.95
C TYR A 262 -7.93 -18.18 26.57
N VAL A 263 -8.40 -19.26 25.94
CA VAL A 263 -8.03 -19.64 24.58
C VAL A 263 -8.89 -18.85 23.61
N TYR A 264 -8.26 -18.20 22.63
CA TYR A 264 -8.99 -17.47 21.60
C TYR A 264 -9.88 -18.41 20.78
N ASP A 265 -11.09 -17.93 20.56
CA ASP A 265 -12.17 -18.64 19.90
C ASP A 265 -13.21 -17.61 19.44
N GLU A 266 -13.32 -17.40 18.13
CA GLU A 266 -14.27 -16.44 17.55
C GLU A 266 -15.73 -16.78 17.90
N ASP A 267 -16.08 -18.07 17.88
CA ASP A 267 -17.47 -18.54 17.96
C ASP A 267 -17.87 -19.09 19.34
N GLY A 268 -16.91 -19.32 20.24
CA GLY A 268 -17.13 -19.88 21.58
C GLY A 268 -17.28 -21.41 21.62
N ASP A 269 -16.85 -22.11 20.56
CA ASP A 269 -16.98 -23.56 20.36
C ASP A 269 -15.76 -24.42 20.81
N GLY A 270 -14.68 -23.81 21.30
CA GLY A 270 -13.71 -24.47 22.17
C GLY A 270 -12.23 -24.19 21.92
N PHE A 271 -11.81 -23.76 20.72
CA PHE A 271 -10.46 -23.25 20.40
C PHE A 271 -10.31 -23.01 18.89
N GLU A 272 -9.65 -21.91 18.50
CA GLU A 272 -9.26 -21.65 17.11
C GLU A 272 -7.78 -21.96 16.84
N VAL A 273 -7.48 -22.40 15.62
CA VAL A 273 -6.14 -22.85 15.21
C VAL A 273 -5.69 -22.19 13.91
N PHE A 274 -4.43 -21.78 13.89
CA PHE A 274 -3.83 -21.02 12.79
C PHE A 274 -2.62 -21.75 12.20
N ASP A 275 -2.38 -21.55 10.92
CA ASP A 275 -1.24 -22.12 10.18
C ASP A 275 0.10 -21.41 10.49
N SER A 276 0.07 -20.21 11.08
CA SER A 276 1.27 -19.49 11.54
C SER A 276 0.99 -18.57 12.74
N PRO A 277 2.02 -18.21 13.53
CA PRO A 277 1.89 -17.24 14.63
C PRO A 277 1.48 -15.84 14.16
N GLU A 278 1.90 -15.42 12.96
CA GLU A 278 1.57 -14.10 12.40
C GLU A 278 0.09 -14.02 12.03
N ALA A 279 -0.46 -15.09 11.45
CA ALA A 279 -1.90 -15.18 11.17
C ALA A 279 -2.72 -15.13 12.46
N ALA A 280 -2.27 -15.86 13.49
CA ALA A 280 -2.88 -15.87 14.82
C ALA A 280 -2.88 -14.46 15.46
N ALA A 281 -1.74 -13.76 15.42
CA ALA A 281 -1.62 -12.41 15.95
C ALA A 281 -2.49 -11.39 15.20
N GLN A 282 -2.56 -11.49 13.87
CA GLN A 282 -3.42 -10.61 13.07
C GLN A 282 -4.90 -10.82 13.39
N GLU A 283 -5.33 -12.05 13.60
CA GLU A 283 -6.73 -12.35 13.88
C GLU A 283 -7.14 -11.81 15.25
N VAL A 284 -6.41 -12.14 16.32
CA VAL A 284 -6.79 -11.68 17.67
C VAL A 284 -6.79 -10.15 17.81
N LEU A 285 -5.91 -9.45 17.09
CA LEU A 285 -5.90 -7.98 17.03
C LEU A 285 -7.19 -7.40 16.40
N ARG A 286 -7.80 -8.09 15.42
CA ARG A 286 -9.10 -7.67 14.85
C ARG A 286 -10.23 -7.78 15.89
N HIS A 287 -10.09 -8.72 16.83
CA HIS A 287 -11.05 -8.98 17.90
C HIS A 287 -10.68 -8.30 19.22
N HIS A 288 -9.93 -7.21 19.15
CA HIS A 288 -9.58 -6.34 20.29
C HIS A 288 -8.67 -6.97 21.35
N TRP A 289 -8.04 -8.11 21.07
CA TRP A 289 -6.93 -8.58 21.88
C TRP A 289 -5.73 -7.66 21.70
N LYS A 290 -4.81 -7.70 22.66
CA LYS A 290 -3.61 -6.85 22.66
C LYS A 290 -2.38 -7.73 22.63
N CYS A 291 -1.46 -7.45 21.70
CA CYS A 291 -0.18 -8.14 21.58
C CYS A 291 0.95 -7.21 22.01
N LEU A 292 1.73 -7.63 23.01
CA LEU A 292 2.87 -6.88 23.52
C LEU A 292 4.13 -7.20 22.71
N SER A 293 5.08 -6.28 22.72
CA SER A 293 6.36 -6.44 22.00
C SER A 293 7.24 -7.57 22.55
N ASP A 294 6.97 -8.03 23.77
CA ASP A 294 7.67 -9.16 24.41
C ASP A 294 7.04 -10.53 24.06
N GLY A 295 6.01 -10.53 23.22
CA GLY A 295 5.33 -11.74 22.75
C GLY A 295 4.11 -12.16 23.57
N ARG A 296 3.79 -11.46 24.67
CA ARG A 296 2.57 -11.71 25.44
C ARG A 296 1.32 -11.24 24.69
N VAL A 297 0.22 -11.97 24.88
CA VAL A 297 -1.08 -11.72 24.26
C VAL A 297 -2.17 -11.69 25.34
N MET A 298 -3.00 -10.64 25.31
CA MET A 298 -4.03 -10.40 26.34
C MET A 298 -5.40 -10.29 25.69
N CYS A 299 -6.39 -10.99 26.27
CA CYS A 299 -7.77 -10.92 25.81
C CYS A 299 -8.41 -9.56 26.21
N PRO A 300 -9.57 -9.21 25.63
CA PRO A 300 -10.22 -7.92 25.87
C PRO A 300 -11.00 -7.86 27.20
N SER A 301 -10.63 -8.69 28.19
CA SER A 301 -11.25 -8.64 29.51
C SER A 301 -10.89 -7.33 30.23
N ASP A 302 -11.88 -6.71 30.85
CA ASP A 302 -11.73 -5.49 31.66
C ASP A 302 -11.69 -5.81 33.18
N ASP A 303 -11.25 -7.01 33.55
CA ASP A 303 -11.07 -7.37 34.95
C ASP A 303 -9.82 -6.72 35.58
N GLY A 304 -9.76 -6.75 36.91
CA GLY A 304 -8.68 -6.12 37.66
C GLY A 304 -7.30 -6.73 37.41
N GLU A 305 -7.22 -7.99 36.98
CA GLU A 305 -5.94 -8.66 36.68
C GLU A 305 -5.40 -8.16 35.33
N HIS A 306 -6.25 -8.04 34.31
CA HIS A 306 -5.87 -7.46 33.02
C HIS A 306 -5.51 -5.97 33.16
N GLN A 307 -6.30 -5.21 33.93
CA GLN A 307 -6.01 -3.80 34.16
C GLN A 307 -4.68 -3.58 34.89
N ALA A 308 -4.33 -4.42 35.87
CA ALA A 308 -3.05 -4.32 36.57
C ALA A 308 -1.85 -4.50 35.61
N VAL A 309 -1.93 -5.45 34.67
CA VAL A 309 -0.89 -5.64 33.65
C VAL A 309 -0.81 -4.44 32.70
N TYR A 310 -1.94 -3.80 32.38
CA TYR A 310 -1.93 -2.55 31.61
C TYR A 310 -1.27 -1.40 32.37
N ASP A 311 -1.60 -1.22 33.64
CA ASP A 311 -1.09 -0.13 34.46
C ASP A 311 0.43 -0.23 34.67
N GLU A 312 0.98 -1.45 34.75
CA GLU A 312 2.44 -1.69 34.79
C GLU A 312 3.17 -1.28 33.51
N LEU A 313 2.48 -1.35 32.36
CA LEU A 313 3.06 -1.03 31.05
C LEU A 313 2.96 0.47 30.74
N MET A 314 2.08 1.20 31.42
CA MET A 314 1.91 2.63 31.21
C MET A 314 3.00 3.41 31.93
N PRO A 315 3.53 4.48 31.30
CA PRO A 315 4.47 5.36 31.99
C PRO A 315 3.80 5.96 33.24
N PRO A 316 4.56 6.19 34.33
CA PRO A 316 4.01 6.77 35.53
C PRO A 316 3.35 8.12 35.20
N GLU A 317 2.19 8.39 35.79
CA GLU A 317 1.52 9.66 35.55
C GLU A 317 2.49 10.81 35.85
N PRO A 318 2.58 11.82 34.97
CA PRO A 318 3.42 12.98 35.23
C PRO A 318 2.95 13.59 36.55
N GLY A 319 3.81 13.51 37.56
CA GLY A 319 3.49 13.97 38.90
C GLY A 319 2.95 15.39 38.83
N ALA A 320 1.79 15.62 39.43
CA ALA A 320 1.26 16.96 39.65
C ALA A 320 2.28 17.72 40.52
N GLY A 321 3.21 18.43 39.85
CA GLY A 321 4.23 19.23 40.51
C GLY A 321 3.55 20.33 41.31
N GLY A 322 3.68 20.24 42.63
CA GLY A 322 3.49 21.34 43.57
C GLY A 322 4.74 22.19 43.69
#